data_AF-A0A847G8L1-F1
#
_entry.id   AF-A0A847G8L1-F1
#
_cell.length_a   1.000
_cell.length_b   1.000
_cell.length_c   1.000
_cell.angle_alpha   90.00
_cell.angle_beta   90.00
_cell.angle_gamma   90.00
#
_symmetry.space_group_name_H-M   'P 1'
#
loop_
_entity.id
_entity.type
_entity.pdbx_description
1 polymer ?
#
loop_
_entity_poly.entity_id
_entity_poly.type
_entity_poly.pdbx_seq_one_letter_code
_entity_poly.pdbx_strand_id
1 'polypeptide(L)'
;MNHHDHRQQAYELVKEFCETVLQAGCREVDFYKLLWVADWGVEAFGAEKVRAMLEKILEESVEYSDTPERLRDRLFRQPTSDTEAWFDRAMKV
;
A
#
# COMPACT_ATOMS: atom_id res chain seq x y z
N MET A 1 -13.39 -5.11 -16.39
CA MET A 1 -12.76 -4.08 -15.53
C MET A 1 -11.50 -3.61 -16.24
N ASN A 2 -11.35 -2.30 -16.44
CA ASN A 2 -10.30 -1.75 -17.29
C ASN A 2 -8.98 -1.74 -16.48
N HIS A 3 -8.00 -2.59 -16.83
CA HIS A 3 -6.71 -2.68 -16.12
C HIS A 3 -5.97 -1.34 -16.01
N HIS A 4 -6.22 -0.40 -16.92
CA HIS A 4 -5.64 0.94 -16.89
C HIS A 4 -6.16 1.82 -15.75
N ASP A 5 -7.32 1.50 -15.18
CA ASP A 5 -8.00 2.32 -14.18
C ASP A 5 -7.43 2.09 -12.77
N HIS A 6 -7.18 0.82 -12.40
CA HIS A 6 -6.68 0.51 -11.05
C HIS A 6 -5.24 0.98 -10.81
N ARG A 7 -4.37 0.92 -11.81
CA ARG A 7 -2.97 1.38 -11.67
C ARG A 7 -2.89 2.88 -11.41
N GLN A 8 -3.72 3.65 -12.12
CA GLN A 8 -3.81 5.09 -11.90
C GLN A 8 -4.36 5.39 -10.50
N GLN A 9 -5.40 4.68 -10.09
CA GLN A 9 -5.98 4.84 -8.75
C GLN A 9 -4.96 4.52 -7.65
N ALA A 10 -4.21 3.44 -7.77
CA ALA A 10 -3.15 3.09 -6.83
C ALA A 10 -2.06 4.16 -6.78
N TYR A 11 -1.64 4.66 -7.95
CA TYR A 11 -0.66 5.75 -8.03
C TYR A 11 -1.12 7.02 -7.31
N GLU A 12 -2.34 7.50 -7.57
CA GLU A 12 -2.87 8.69 -6.92
C GLU A 12 -2.96 8.51 -5.40
N LEU A 13 -3.44 7.35 -4.92
CA LEU A 13 -3.53 7.04 -3.49
C LEU A 13 -2.16 7.06 -2.80
N VAL A 14 -1.15 6.43 -3.40
CA VAL A 14 0.19 6.35 -2.82
C VAL A 14 0.87 7.72 -2.84
N LYS A 15 0.66 8.49 -3.92
CA LYS A 15 1.16 9.86 -4.04
C LYS A 15 0.54 10.77 -2.96
N GLU A 16 -0.79 10.78 -2.82
CA GLU A 16 -1.50 11.55 -1.80
C GLU A 16 -0.99 11.21 -0.39
N PHE A 17 -0.81 9.91 -0.10
CA PHE A 17 -0.27 9.45 1.18
C PHE A 17 1.15 9.97 1.41
N CYS A 18 2.06 9.80 0.44
CA CYS A 18 3.45 10.21 0.58
C CYS A 18 3.59 11.74 0.72
N GLU A 19 2.82 12.51 -0.05
CA GLU A 19 2.77 13.97 0.09
C GLU A 19 2.31 14.40 1.49
N THR A 20 1.29 13.73 2.04
CA THR A 20 0.81 13.97 3.41
C THR A 20 1.89 13.69 4.45
N VAL A 21 2.57 12.55 4.35
CA VAL A 21 3.66 12.16 5.26
C VAL A 21 4.83 13.15 5.18
N LEU A 22 5.20 13.59 3.97
CA LEU A 22 6.25 14.58 3.75
C LEU A 22 5.89 15.95 4.36
N GLN A 23 4.64 16.40 4.22
CA GLN A 23 4.15 17.64 4.84
C GLN A 23 4.18 17.57 6.38
N ALA A 24 3.98 16.38 6.95
CA ALA A 24 4.12 16.13 8.38
C ALA A 24 5.60 16.06 8.84
N GLY A 25 6.57 16.25 7.94
CA GLY A 25 8.01 16.26 8.26
C GLY A 25 8.66 14.87 8.31
N CYS A 26 7.92 13.82 7.96
CA CYS A 26 8.40 12.44 7.93
C CYS A 26 8.92 12.11 6.52
N ARG A 27 10.07 11.43 6.40
CA ARG A 27 10.72 11.15 5.10
C ARG A 27 10.84 9.66 4.76
N GLU A 28 10.39 8.79 5.66
CA GLU A 28 10.67 7.36 5.56
C GLU A 28 9.48 6.62 4.98
N VAL A 29 9.13 6.84 3.72
CA VAL A 29 8.17 5.97 3.01
C VAL A 29 8.82 5.49 1.73
N ASP A 30 8.91 4.17 1.57
CA ASP A 30 9.29 3.57 0.29
C ASP A 30 8.11 3.63 -0.67
N PHE A 31 8.09 4.67 -1.50
CA PHE A 31 7.03 4.91 -2.48
C PHE A 31 6.80 3.71 -3.41
N TYR A 32 7.87 3.08 -3.90
CA TYR A 32 7.75 2.02 -4.91
C TYR A 32 7.19 0.74 -4.30
N LYS A 33 7.64 0.39 -3.09
CA LYS A 33 7.05 -0.75 -2.36
C LYS A 33 5.60 -0.49 -2.00
N LEU A 34 5.28 0.73 -1.55
CA LEU A 34 3.90 1.08 -1.21
C LEU A 34 2.99 1.05 -2.43
N LEU A 35 3.44 1.59 -3.56
CA LEU A 35 2.71 1.59 -4.82
C LEU A 35 2.38 0.18 -5.27
N TRP A 36 3.33 -0.73 -5.13
CA TRP A 36 3.16 -2.11 -5.54
C TRP A 36 2.12 -2.86 -4.68
N VAL A 37 2.15 -2.66 -3.35
CA VAL A 37 1.12 -3.21 -2.45
C VAL A 37 -0.25 -2.57 -2.72
N ALA A 38 -0.28 -1.26 -2.98
CA ALA A 38 -1.52 -0.54 -3.28
C ALA A 38 -2.14 -1.02 -4.59
N ASP A 39 -1.35 -1.19 -5.67
CA ASP A 39 -1.82 -1.67 -6.98
C ASP A 39 -2.60 -2.99 -6.83
N TRP A 40 -1.99 -3.94 -6.14
CA TRP A 40 -2.62 -5.22 -5.82
C TRP A 40 -3.85 -5.10 -4.91
N GLY A 41 -3.77 -4.22 -3.92
CA GLY A 41 -4.89 -3.92 -3.04
C GLY A 41 -6.09 -3.36 -3.81
N VAL A 42 -5.85 -2.45 -4.75
CA VAL A 42 -6.89 -1.84 -5.58
C VAL A 42 -7.47 -2.89 -6.53
N GLU A 43 -6.65 -3.72 -7.15
CA GLU A 43 -7.11 -4.80 -8.02
C GLU A 43 -7.96 -5.83 -7.26
N ALA A 44 -7.57 -6.21 -6.04
CA ALA A 44 -8.25 -7.25 -5.27
C ALA A 44 -9.47 -6.74 -4.45
N PHE A 45 -9.40 -5.53 -3.91
CA PHE A 45 -10.38 -5.01 -2.93
C PHE A 45 -10.99 -3.66 -3.30
N GLY A 46 -10.49 -3.00 -4.35
CA GLY A 46 -10.92 -1.68 -4.78
C GLY A 46 -10.22 -0.52 -4.05
N ALA A 47 -10.18 0.64 -4.73
CA ALA A 47 -9.48 1.85 -4.28
C ALA A 47 -9.94 2.36 -2.91
N GLU A 48 -11.24 2.36 -2.64
CA GLU A 48 -11.81 2.83 -1.38
C GLU A 48 -11.31 2.03 -0.17
N LYS A 49 -11.14 0.70 -0.33
CA LYS A 49 -10.63 -0.14 0.75
C LYS A 49 -9.16 0.18 1.04
N VAL A 50 -8.35 0.36 0.01
CA VAL A 50 -6.93 0.74 0.14
C VAL A 50 -6.79 2.11 0.78
N ARG A 51 -7.59 3.09 0.33
CA ARG A 51 -7.64 4.45 0.91
C ARG A 51 -7.88 4.40 2.41
N ALA A 52 -8.95 3.71 2.84
CA ALA A 52 -9.29 3.60 4.26
C ALA A 52 -8.17 2.94 5.09
N MET A 53 -7.43 1.97 4.53
CA MET A 53 -6.31 1.36 5.24
C MET A 53 -5.09 2.29 5.35
N LEU A 54 -4.80 3.06 4.30
CA LEU A 54 -3.76 4.09 4.31
C LEU A 54 -4.07 5.21 5.30
N GLU A 55 -5.31 5.71 5.34
CA GLU A 55 -5.76 6.70 6.32
C GLU A 55 -5.59 6.19 7.76
N LYS A 56 -5.97 4.94 8.01
CA LYS A 56 -5.76 4.31 9.31
C LYS A 56 -4.27 4.17 9.64
N ILE A 57 -3.39 3.99 8.66
CA ILE A 57 -1.94 4.02 8.89
C ILE A 57 -1.50 5.43 9.25
N LEU A 58 -1.96 6.47 8.54
CA LEU A 58 -1.66 7.88 8.88
C LEU A 58 -2.02 8.22 10.33
N GLU A 59 -3.21 7.81 10.78
CA GLU A 59 -3.69 8.13 12.14
C GLU A 59 -2.91 7.43 13.25
N GLU A 60 -2.45 6.20 13.01
CA GLU A 60 -1.87 5.34 14.06
C GLU A 60 -0.33 5.42 14.11
N SER A 61 0.31 6.11 13.17
CA SER A 61 1.76 6.00 12.97
C SER A 61 2.51 7.26 13.35
N VAL A 62 3.65 7.05 14.02
CA VAL A 62 4.66 8.09 14.27
C VAL A 62 5.84 7.94 13.30
N GLU A 63 6.05 6.72 12.79
CA GLU A 63 7.04 6.38 11.77
C GLU A 63 6.34 5.63 10.63
N TYR A 64 6.85 5.79 9.40
CA TYR A 64 6.17 5.30 8.19
C TYR A 64 7.01 4.33 7.35
N SER A 65 8.19 3.94 7.84
CA SER A 65 9.14 3.10 7.12
C SER A 65 8.61 1.70 6.82
N ASP A 66 7.67 1.21 7.63
CA ASP A 66 7.00 -0.08 7.51
C ASP A 66 5.58 0.00 6.91
N THR A 67 5.23 1.14 6.32
CA THR A 67 3.90 1.36 5.72
C THR A 67 3.53 0.29 4.68
N PRO A 68 4.42 -0.11 3.74
CA PRO A 68 4.09 -1.15 2.77
C PRO A 68 3.68 -2.48 3.42
N GLU A 69 4.44 -2.93 4.41
CA GLU A 69 4.20 -4.18 5.15
C GLU A 69 2.88 -4.09 5.94
N ARG A 70 2.63 -2.94 6.58
CA ARG A 70 1.37 -2.71 7.33
C ARG A 70 0.16 -2.66 6.43
N LEU A 71 0.27 -2.04 5.25
CA LEU A 71 -0.82 -2.02 4.27
C LEU A 71 -1.11 -3.45 3.80
N ARG A 72 -0.07 -4.21 3.45
CA ARG A 72 -0.19 -5.63 3.06
C ARG A 72 -0.90 -6.44 4.14
N ASP A 73 -0.40 -6.38 5.37
CA ASP A 73 -0.94 -7.17 6.47
C ASP A 73 -2.40 -6.82 6.78
N ARG A 74 -2.80 -5.57 6.58
CA ARG A 74 -4.21 -5.14 6.76
C ARG A 74 -5.12 -5.61 5.64
N LEU A 75 -4.63 -5.65 4.40
CA LEU A 75 -5.40 -6.06 3.23
C LEU A 75 -5.49 -7.58 3.08
N PHE A 76 -4.40 -8.30 3.36
CA PHE A 76 -4.24 -9.73 3.04
C PHE A 76 -4.17 -10.63 4.27
N ARG A 77 -4.68 -10.21 5.43
CA ARG A 77 -4.65 -10.95 6.71
C ARG A 77 -5.40 -12.29 6.75
N GLN A 78 -5.89 -12.79 5.62
CA GLN A 78 -6.15 -14.21 5.43
C GLN A 78 -5.08 -14.75 4.47
N PRO A 79 -4.13 -15.57 4.96
CA PRO A 79 -3.15 -16.18 4.09
C PRO A 79 -3.86 -17.20 3.19
N THR A 80 -4.14 -16.82 1.95
CA THR A 80 -4.16 -17.81 0.87
C THR A 80 -2.69 -18.11 0.56
N SER A 81 -2.29 -19.37 0.75
CA SER A 81 -0.89 -19.83 0.77
C SER A 81 -0.03 -19.40 -0.43
N ASP A 82 -0.66 -19.03 -1.54
CA ASP A 82 0.02 -18.74 -2.79
C ASP A 82 0.46 -17.27 -2.92
N THR A 83 -0.26 -16.33 -2.31
CA THR A 83 0.04 -14.89 -2.41
C THR A 83 1.24 -14.50 -1.55
N GLU A 84 1.30 -15.05 -0.33
CA GLU A 84 2.36 -14.78 0.65
C GLU A 84 3.72 -15.33 0.18
N ALA A 85 3.73 -16.55 -0.36
CA ALA A 85 4.93 -17.21 -0.87
C ALA A 85 5.50 -16.58 -2.15
N TRP A 86 4.69 -15.86 -2.92
CA TRP A 86 5.15 -15.08 -4.06
C TRP A 86 5.69 -13.71 -3.62
N PHE A 87 5.03 -13.06 -2.66
CA PHE A 87 5.44 -11.76 -2.12
C PHE A 87 6.84 -11.84 -1.48
N ASP A 88 7.09 -12.87 -0.67
CA ASP A 88 8.40 -13.11 -0.07
C ASP A 88 9.52 -13.33 -1.09
N ARG A 89 9.19 -13.80 -2.30
CA ARG A 89 10.15 -13.95 -3.40
C ARG A 89 10.46 -12.62 -4.07
N ALA A 90 9.46 -11.78 -4.26
CA ALA A 90 9.61 -10.47 -4.88
C ALA A 90 10.30 -9.43 -3.96
N MET A 91 10.17 -9.58 -2.63
CA MET A 91 10.81 -8.70 -1.63
C MET A 91 12.27 -9.04 -1.31
N LYS A 92 12.81 -10.14 -1.82
CA LYS A 92 14.21 -10.57 -1.63
C LYS A 92 15.18 -10.08 -2.72
N VAL A 93 14.69 -9.25 -3.64
CA VAL A 93 15.50 -8.62 -4.72
C VAL A 93 15.98 -7.25 -4.26
#